data_AF-A0A8T4AVN6-F1
#
_entry.id   AF-A0A8T4AVN6-F1
#
_cell.length_a   1.000
_cell.length_b   1.000
_cell.length_c   1.000
_cell.angle_alpha   90.00
_cell.angle_beta   90.00
_cell.angle_gamma   90.00
#
_symmetry.space_group_name_H-M   'P 1'
#
loop_
_entity.id
_entity.type
_entity.pdbx_description
1 polymer ?
#
loop_
_entity_poly.entity_id
_entity_poly.type
_entity_poly.pdbx_seq_one_letter_code
_entity_poly.pdbx_strand_id
1 'polypeptide(L)'
;MLNFSHVRILTKEELLDKAFEPFLCSLDLGAKIDFEDLQREISKKGPILISYGNTGASFSIDITPCRMHTEENPCCEVITIIIVSGFTSLTTLIEKEALLASTSLVHFSQRFLSRPLEFFSPSGEQQFIESEFKRVFSVDPMDVYFQKVSIKEVRKKISAANVEESSDIWSAVLLELVFKLLLEARHVRSEAIEADMDEEDEGDQKSSNDSTETEEFRFEEYFDSIYRLGFLTGRLISEYFIRNEIEPLAQLGKQTKEVQQKRTEQSGKVSSDKKHQRIDALLTNLEALFEENPALSRMHIEKTAPLAMQDALNQNPTLWRQGKGQMKEYIDEMRADLRYAKRFNALFEKTA
;
A
#
# COMPACT_ATOMS: atom_id res chain seq x y z
N MET A 1 -27.30 -18.23 -23.73
CA MET A 1 -26.52 -17.75 -24.90
C MET A 1 -26.39 -16.24 -24.82
N LEU A 2 -25.16 -15.73 -24.68
CA LEU A 2 -24.87 -14.29 -24.80
C LEU A 2 -24.96 -13.88 -26.27
N ASN A 3 -25.50 -12.69 -26.57
CA ASN A 3 -25.62 -12.18 -27.94
C ASN A 3 -24.35 -11.40 -28.30
N PHE A 4 -23.52 -11.95 -29.21
CA PHE A 4 -22.15 -11.51 -29.50
C PHE A 4 -22.00 -10.60 -30.73
N SER A 5 -23.09 -10.00 -31.21
CA SER A 5 -23.11 -9.19 -32.44
C SER A 5 -22.29 -7.88 -32.38
N HIS A 6 -21.73 -7.52 -31.22
CA HIS A 6 -21.02 -6.26 -31.00
C HIS A 6 -19.72 -6.45 -30.20
N VAL A 7 -18.75 -7.13 -30.79
CA VAL A 7 -17.37 -7.13 -30.28
C VAL A 7 -16.69 -5.84 -30.75
N ARG A 8 -16.24 -5.00 -29.82
CA ARG A 8 -15.43 -3.80 -30.11
C ARG A 8 -14.00 -3.99 -29.64
N ILE A 9 -13.07 -3.53 -30.46
CA ILE A 9 -11.64 -3.56 -30.17
C ILE A 9 -11.20 -2.14 -29.90
N LEU A 10 -10.50 -1.93 -28.77
CA LEU A 10 -9.95 -0.64 -28.37
C LEU A 10 -8.48 -0.80 -27.97
N THR A 11 -7.63 0.16 -28.29
CA THR A 11 -6.24 0.22 -27.80
C THR A 11 -6.16 0.97 -26.47
N LYS A 12 -5.00 0.89 -25.79
CA LYS A 12 -4.73 1.61 -24.53
C LYS A 12 -4.84 3.13 -24.67
N GLU A 13 -4.58 3.67 -25.86
CA GLU A 13 -4.66 5.10 -26.17
C GLU A 13 -6.12 5.56 -26.37
N GLU A 14 -6.99 4.68 -26.87
CA GLU A 14 -8.42 4.94 -27.11
C GLU A 14 -9.27 4.91 -25.83
N LEU A 15 -8.80 4.28 -24.75
CA LEU A 15 -9.42 4.40 -23.42
C LEU A 15 -9.24 5.81 -22.81
N LEU A 16 -8.30 6.60 -23.34
CA LEU A 16 -7.96 7.93 -22.83
C LEU A 16 -8.45 9.08 -23.72
N ASP A 17 -8.80 8.82 -24.98
CA ASP A 17 -9.21 9.86 -25.93
C ASP A 17 -10.72 9.86 -26.21
N LYS A 18 -11.33 11.06 -26.23
CA LYS A 18 -12.80 11.25 -26.29
C LYS A 18 -13.36 11.32 -27.72
N ALA A 19 -12.50 11.32 -28.73
CA ALA A 19 -12.89 11.41 -30.14
C ALA A 19 -13.05 10.00 -30.73
N PHE A 20 -14.25 9.42 -30.56
CA PHE A 20 -14.63 8.11 -31.10
C PHE A 20 -14.66 8.10 -32.64
N GLU A 21 -13.58 7.64 -33.28
CA GLU A 21 -13.67 6.86 -34.52
C GLU A 21 -13.11 5.45 -34.24
N PRO A 22 -13.91 4.38 -34.39
CA PRO A 22 -13.47 3.03 -34.08
C PRO A 22 -12.41 2.58 -35.09
N PHE A 23 -11.19 2.30 -34.63
CA PHE A 23 -10.19 1.65 -35.48
C PHE A 23 -10.59 0.18 -35.66
N LEU A 24 -10.78 -0.24 -36.91
CA LEU A 24 -11.04 -1.64 -37.24
C LEU A 24 -9.73 -2.41 -37.05
N CYS A 25 -9.69 -3.33 -36.08
CA CYS A 25 -8.67 -4.36 -36.07
C CYS A 25 -8.74 -5.12 -37.41
N SER A 26 -7.60 -5.29 -38.07
CA SER A 26 -7.54 -6.01 -39.33
C SER A 26 -7.66 -7.53 -39.15
N LEU A 27 -7.53 -8.01 -37.90
CA LEU A 27 -7.69 -9.42 -37.58
C LEU A 27 -9.16 -9.81 -37.55
N ASP A 28 -9.48 -10.87 -38.28
CA ASP A 28 -10.74 -11.58 -38.11
C ASP A 28 -10.70 -12.39 -36.82
N LEU A 29 -11.33 -11.87 -35.76
CA LEU A 29 -11.35 -12.53 -34.45
C LEU A 29 -12.10 -13.87 -34.44
N GLY A 30 -12.93 -14.14 -35.45
CA GLY A 30 -13.65 -15.39 -35.63
C GLY A 30 -12.87 -16.44 -36.45
N ALA A 31 -11.80 -16.02 -37.13
CA ALA A 31 -10.93 -16.92 -37.86
C ALA A 31 -9.98 -17.70 -36.93
N LYS A 32 -9.34 -18.73 -37.50
CA LYS A 32 -8.30 -19.50 -36.81
C LYS A 32 -7.18 -18.58 -36.34
N ILE A 33 -6.74 -18.77 -35.09
CA ILE A 33 -5.67 -17.97 -34.50
C ILE A 33 -4.37 -18.23 -35.26
N ASP A 34 -3.88 -17.21 -35.96
CA ASP A 34 -2.50 -17.15 -36.46
C ASP A 34 -1.66 -16.36 -35.45
N PHE A 35 -0.77 -17.06 -34.75
CA PHE A 35 0.02 -16.46 -33.67
C PHE A 35 0.97 -15.36 -34.16
N GLU A 36 1.57 -15.53 -35.34
CA GLU A 36 2.55 -14.58 -35.86
C GLU A 36 1.87 -13.29 -36.29
N ASP A 37 0.71 -13.40 -36.94
CA ASP A 37 -0.09 -12.24 -37.32
C ASP A 37 -0.68 -11.53 -36.08
N LEU A 38 -1.13 -12.30 -35.08
CA LEU A 38 -1.57 -11.76 -33.79
C LEU A 38 -0.45 -10.99 -33.08
N GLN A 39 0.73 -11.58 -32.98
CA GLN A 39 1.90 -10.95 -32.35
C GLN A 39 2.35 -9.71 -33.12
N ARG A 40 2.33 -9.73 -34.46
CA ARG A 40 2.66 -8.58 -35.30
C ARG A 40 1.68 -7.43 -35.09
N GLU A 41 0.39 -7.74 -35.01
CA GLU A 41 -0.65 -6.75 -34.78
C GLU A 41 -0.52 -6.13 -33.38
N ILE A 42 -0.30 -6.94 -32.34
CA ILE A 42 -0.06 -6.46 -30.96
C ILE A 42 1.21 -5.62 -30.86
N SER A 43 2.29 -6.03 -31.52
CA SER A 43 3.55 -5.25 -31.53
C SER A 43 3.39 -3.89 -32.21
N LYS A 44 2.50 -3.79 -33.21
CA LYS A 44 2.25 -2.56 -33.97
C LYS A 44 1.26 -1.63 -33.28
N LYS A 45 0.21 -2.18 -32.67
CA LYS A 45 -0.96 -1.42 -32.19
C LYS A 45 -1.19 -1.49 -30.68
N GLY A 46 -0.39 -2.28 -29.96
CA GLY A 46 -0.58 -2.55 -28.55
C GLY A 46 -1.59 -3.68 -28.28
N PRO A 47 -1.96 -3.89 -27.01
CA PRO A 47 -2.83 -4.99 -26.61
C PRO A 47 -4.17 -4.98 -27.35
N ILE A 48 -4.66 -6.17 -27.71
CA ILE A 48 -5.98 -6.33 -28.33
C ILE A 48 -7.03 -6.39 -27.24
N LEU A 49 -7.92 -5.41 -27.20
CA LEU A 49 -9.10 -5.46 -26.35
C LEU A 49 -10.28 -6.12 -27.08
N ILE A 50 -11.03 -6.97 -26.40
CA ILE A 50 -12.27 -7.59 -26.86
C ILE A 50 -13.33 -7.17 -25.83
N SER A 51 -14.21 -6.24 -26.22
CA SER A 51 -15.29 -5.77 -25.34
C SER A 51 -16.60 -6.50 -25.63
N TYR A 52 -17.25 -6.96 -24.55
CA TYR A 52 -18.57 -7.57 -24.59
C TYR A 52 -19.61 -6.55 -24.13
N GLY A 53 -20.25 -5.86 -25.08
CA GLY A 53 -21.02 -4.63 -24.84
C GLY A 53 -22.05 -4.67 -23.71
N ASN A 54 -22.65 -5.84 -23.42
CA ASN A 54 -23.69 -5.94 -22.39
C ASN A 54 -23.18 -6.34 -21.00
N THR A 55 -21.95 -6.85 -20.88
CA THR A 55 -21.44 -7.36 -19.60
C THR A 55 -20.58 -6.33 -18.85
N GLY A 56 -20.19 -5.23 -19.51
CA GLY A 56 -19.26 -4.25 -18.94
C GLY A 56 -17.83 -4.79 -18.75
N ALA A 57 -17.59 -6.04 -19.16
CA ALA A 57 -16.28 -6.67 -19.13
C ALA A 57 -15.57 -6.45 -20.47
N SER A 58 -14.27 -6.17 -20.38
CA SER A 58 -13.37 -6.12 -21.52
C SER A 58 -12.17 -7.00 -21.28
N PHE A 59 -11.68 -7.60 -22.36
CA PHE A 59 -10.69 -8.65 -22.34
C PHE A 59 -9.49 -8.19 -23.16
N SER A 60 -8.35 -7.94 -22.52
CA SER A 60 -7.14 -7.48 -23.19
C SER A 60 -6.16 -8.63 -23.35
N ILE A 61 -5.68 -8.85 -24.56
CA ILE A 61 -4.60 -9.81 -24.86
C ILE A 61 -3.35 -9.00 -25.20
N ASP A 62 -2.26 -9.29 -24.50
CA ASP A 62 -0.94 -8.76 -24.81
C ASP A 62 0.07 -9.90 -24.96
N ILE A 63 1.04 -9.72 -25.86
CA ILE A 63 2.11 -10.70 -26.10
C ILE A 63 3.43 -9.94 -25.99
N THR A 64 4.19 -10.26 -24.95
CA THR A 64 5.49 -9.63 -24.72
C THR A 64 6.62 -10.63 -24.91
N PRO A 65 7.71 -10.24 -25.61
CA PRO A 65 8.88 -11.09 -25.73
C PRO A 65 9.50 -11.29 -24.34
N CYS A 66 9.87 -12.53 -24.00
CA CYS A 66 10.53 -12.81 -22.75
C CYS A 66 11.90 -12.13 -22.69
N ARG A 67 12.11 -11.29 -21.66
CA ARG A 67 13.36 -10.53 -21.47
C ARG A 67 14.57 -11.40 -21.10
N MET A 68 14.32 -12.66 -20.75
CA MET A 68 15.34 -13.65 -20.35
C MET A 68 15.74 -14.56 -21.51
N HIS A 69 15.38 -14.23 -22.75
CA HIS A 69 15.73 -15.01 -23.93
C HIS A 69 17.26 -15.03 -24.12
N THR A 70 17.87 -16.22 -23.98
CA THR A 70 19.28 -16.47 -24.28
C THR A 70 19.39 -17.54 -25.35
N GLU A 71 20.51 -17.58 -26.09
CA GLU A 71 20.74 -18.64 -27.10
C GLU A 71 20.69 -20.06 -26.49
N GLU A 72 20.99 -20.19 -25.21
CA GLU A 72 20.99 -21.45 -24.46
C GLU A 72 19.62 -21.81 -23.85
N ASN A 73 18.71 -20.83 -23.73
CA ASN A 73 17.37 -21.03 -23.19
C ASN A 73 16.37 -20.15 -23.93
N PRO A 74 15.78 -20.64 -25.04
CA PRO A 74 14.80 -19.89 -25.81
C PRO A 74 13.52 -19.73 -24.97
N CYS A 75 13.49 -18.67 -24.17
CA CYS A 75 12.35 -18.39 -23.31
C CYS A 75 11.10 -18.09 -24.16
N CYS A 76 9.98 -18.72 -23.82
CA CYS A 76 8.69 -18.61 -24.50
C CYS A 76 8.13 -17.18 -24.43
N GLU A 77 7.30 -16.79 -25.39
CA GLU A 77 6.58 -15.52 -25.33
C GLU A 77 5.65 -15.47 -24.11
N VAL A 78 5.56 -14.31 -23.44
CA VAL A 78 4.67 -14.12 -22.28
C VAL A 78 3.36 -13.55 -22.78
N ILE A 79 2.31 -14.37 -22.73
CA ILE A 79 0.96 -13.97 -23.12
C ILE A 79 0.21 -13.55 -21.86
N THR A 80 -0.18 -12.29 -21.82
CA THR A 80 -0.88 -11.68 -20.69
C THR A 80 -2.33 -11.43 -21.06
N ILE A 81 -3.24 -11.94 -20.26
CA ILE A 81 -4.68 -11.75 -20.38
C ILE A 81 -5.13 -10.84 -19.24
N ILE A 82 -5.80 -9.73 -19.56
CA ILE A 82 -6.35 -8.81 -18.56
C ILE A 82 -7.86 -8.73 -18.74
N ILE A 83 -8.62 -9.17 -17.75
CA ILE A 83 -10.06 -8.89 -17.69
C ILE A 83 -10.25 -7.61 -16.90
N VAL A 84 -10.91 -6.62 -17.51
CA VAL A 84 -11.30 -5.37 -16.85
C VAL A 84 -12.82 -5.36 -16.71
N SER A 85 -13.31 -5.22 -15.47
CA SER A 85 -14.74 -5.12 -15.15
C SER A 85 -14.95 -3.95 -14.17
N GLY A 86 -15.41 -2.82 -14.68
CA GLY A 86 -15.57 -1.60 -13.88
C GLY A 86 -14.23 -1.09 -13.33
N PHE A 87 -14.04 -1.15 -12.01
CA PHE A 87 -12.83 -0.68 -11.31
C PHE A 87 -11.81 -1.78 -11.02
N THR A 88 -12.10 -3.04 -11.35
CA THR A 88 -11.20 -4.17 -11.09
C THR A 88 -10.58 -4.69 -12.38
N SER A 89 -9.31 -5.10 -12.29
CA SER A 89 -8.60 -5.80 -13.37
C SER A 89 -7.96 -7.08 -12.83
N LEU A 90 -8.16 -8.20 -13.51
CA LEU A 90 -7.49 -9.46 -13.23
C LEU A 90 -6.50 -9.75 -14.35
N THR A 91 -5.22 -9.97 -14.00
CA THR A 91 -4.17 -10.32 -14.93
C THR A 91 -3.84 -11.81 -14.81
N THR A 92 -3.76 -12.53 -15.92
CA THR A 92 -3.44 -13.95 -15.98
C THR A 92 -2.38 -14.18 -17.05
N LEU A 93 -1.35 -14.96 -16.72
CA LEU A 93 -0.35 -15.40 -17.68
C LEU A 93 -0.76 -16.76 -18.23
N ILE A 94 -0.74 -16.91 -19.55
CA ILE A 94 -1.09 -18.16 -20.21
C ILE A 94 0.04 -18.62 -21.13
N GLU A 95 0.09 -19.93 -21.34
CA GLU A 95 0.97 -20.56 -22.32
C GLU A 95 0.42 -20.38 -23.75
N LYS A 96 1.32 -20.40 -24.73
CA LYS A 96 0.99 -20.25 -26.16
C LYS A 96 0.09 -21.38 -26.64
N GLU A 97 0.35 -22.58 -26.16
CA GLU A 97 -0.40 -23.79 -26.47
C GLU A 97 -1.85 -23.67 -26.00
N ALA A 98 -2.09 -23.10 -24.82
CA ALA A 98 -3.42 -22.87 -24.29
C ALA A 98 -4.22 -21.86 -25.13
N LEU A 99 -3.57 -20.79 -25.62
CA LEU A 99 -4.18 -19.86 -26.56
C LEU A 99 -4.53 -20.54 -27.89
N LEU A 100 -3.58 -21.29 -28.47
CA LEU A 100 -3.73 -21.94 -29.77
C LEU A 100 -4.64 -23.17 -29.77
N ALA A 101 -4.93 -23.74 -28.60
CA ALA A 101 -5.95 -24.78 -28.43
C ALA A 101 -7.38 -24.26 -28.71
N SER A 102 -7.57 -22.94 -28.83
CA SER A 102 -8.84 -22.34 -29.18
C SER A 102 -8.99 -22.15 -30.70
N THR A 103 -10.20 -22.37 -31.22
CA THR A 103 -10.46 -22.26 -32.66
C THR A 103 -10.39 -20.84 -33.21
N SER A 104 -10.58 -19.83 -32.36
CA SER A 104 -10.52 -18.40 -32.71
C SER A 104 -10.29 -17.56 -31.45
N LEU A 105 -10.01 -16.25 -31.59
CA LEU A 105 -9.88 -15.35 -30.43
C LEU A 105 -11.22 -15.11 -29.72
N VAL A 106 -12.33 -15.13 -30.46
CA VAL A 106 -13.68 -15.14 -29.88
C VAL A 106 -13.90 -16.41 -29.08
N HIS A 107 -13.58 -17.57 -29.64
CA HIS A 107 -13.70 -18.85 -28.92
C HIS A 107 -12.80 -18.88 -27.68
N PHE A 108 -11.57 -18.39 -27.80
CA PHE A 108 -10.63 -18.31 -26.68
C PHE A 108 -11.17 -17.42 -25.55
N SER A 109 -11.63 -16.21 -25.86
CA SER A 109 -12.16 -15.30 -24.84
C SER A 109 -13.48 -15.81 -24.24
N GLN A 110 -14.34 -16.48 -25.02
CA GLN A 110 -15.50 -17.20 -24.48
C GLN A 110 -15.07 -18.31 -23.53
N ARG A 111 -14.14 -19.17 -23.96
CA ARG A 111 -13.58 -20.28 -23.18
C ARG A 111 -12.91 -19.78 -21.91
N PHE A 112 -12.17 -18.67 -21.96
CA PHE A 112 -11.56 -18.02 -20.81
C PHE A 112 -12.60 -17.47 -19.83
N LEU A 113 -13.69 -16.89 -20.32
CA LEU A 113 -14.78 -16.39 -19.47
C LEU A 113 -15.63 -17.51 -18.87
N SER A 114 -15.92 -18.57 -19.63
CA SER A 114 -16.73 -19.69 -19.18
C SER A 114 -15.95 -20.73 -18.37
N ARG A 115 -14.65 -20.86 -18.65
CA ARG A 115 -13.74 -21.85 -18.06
C ARG A 115 -12.39 -21.22 -17.71
N PRO A 116 -12.34 -20.19 -16.85
CA PRO A 116 -11.10 -19.49 -16.49
C PRO A 116 -10.02 -20.41 -15.89
N LEU A 117 -10.40 -21.59 -15.41
CA LEU A 117 -9.52 -22.56 -14.74
C LEU A 117 -8.53 -23.25 -15.65
N GLU A 118 -8.89 -23.42 -16.92
CA GLU A 118 -7.99 -23.98 -17.92
C GLU A 118 -6.78 -23.05 -18.15
N PHE A 119 -6.91 -21.78 -17.78
CA PHE A 119 -5.93 -20.72 -18.02
C PHE A 119 -5.33 -20.15 -16.73
N PHE A 120 -5.84 -20.55 -15.57
CA PHE A 120 -5.34 -20.06 -14.29
C PHE A 120 -3.96 -20.68 -13.98
N SER A 121 -2.92 -19.87 -14.16
CA SER A 121 -1.55 -20.13 -13.72
C SER A 121 -1.24 -19.27 -12.49
N PRO A 122 -1.24 -19.85 -11.27
CA PRO A 122 -1.14 -19.09 -10.03
C PRO A 122 0.28 -18.60 -9.68
N SER A 123 1.14 -18.35 -10.68
CA SER A 123 2.59 -18.33 -10.46
C SER A 123 3.10 -17.18 -9.56
N GLY A 124 2.38 -16.08 -9.39
CA GLY A 124 2.84 -14.97 -8.53
C GLY A 124 2.43 -15.15 -7.06
N GLU A 125 1.13 -15.16 -6.84
CA GLU A 125 0.52 -15.18 -5.51
C GLU A 125 0.72 -16.53 -4.82
N GLN A 126 0.62 -17.65 -5.54
CA GLN A 126 0.87 -18.96 -4.95
C GLN A 126 2.34 -19.11 -4.58
N GLN A 127 3.30 -18.64 -5.40
CA GLN A 127 4.72 -18.68 -5.03
C GLN A 127 5.00 -17.83 -3.78
N PHE A 128 4.38 -16.65 -3.68
CA PHE A 128 4.48 -15.83 -2.46
C PHE A 128 3.91 -16.57 -1.25
N ILE A 129 2.69 -17.11 -1.35
CA ILE A 129 2.02 -17.86 -0.27
C ILE A 129 2.84 -19.10 0.12
N GLU A 130 3.34 -19.86 -0.85
CA GLU A 130 4.21 -21.03 -0.65
C GLU A 130 5.51 -20.65 0.06
N SER A 131 6.12 -19.53 -0.33
CA SER A 131 7.35 -19.02 0.30
C SER A 131 7.14 -18.61 1.75
N GLU A 132 6.04 -17.89 2.03
CA GLU A 132 5.67 -17.50 3.38
C GLU A 132 5.26 -18.70 4.23
N PHE A 133 4.54 -19.67 3.65
CA PHE A 133 4.18 -20.92 4.31
C PHE A 133 5.43 -21.70 4.72
N LYS A 134 6.40 -21.79 3.83
CA LYS A 134 7.70 -22.42 4.12
C LYS A 134 8.46 -21.67 5.21
N ARG A 135 8.49 -20.33 5.16
CA ARG A 135 9.16 -19.47 6.15
C ARG A 135 8.55 -19.64 7.54
N VAL A 136 7.22 -19.55 7.66
CA VAL A 136 6.50 -19.55 8.93
C VAL A 136 6.42 -20.96 9.54
N PHE A 137 6.14 -21.98 8.74
CA PHE A 137 5.90 -23.35 9.26
C PHE A 137 7.11 -24.27 9.16
N SER A 138 8.19 -23.86 8.47
CA SER A 138 9.35 -24.71 8.20
C SER A 138 8.94 -26.07 7.61
N VAL A 139 7.97 -26.04 6.69
CA VAL A 139 7.43 -27.18 5.95
C VAL A 139 7.49 -26.83 4.47
N ASP A 140 7.97 -27.75 3.64
CA ASP A 140 7.90 -27.56 2.21
C ASP A 140 6.43 -27.68 1.75
N PRO A 141 5.86 -26.67 1.07
CA PRO A 141 4.51 -26.74 0.53
C PRO A 141 4.25 -27.99 -0.32
N MET A 142 5.27 -28.47 -1.05
CA MET A 142 5.18 -29.67 -1.87
C MET A 142 4.91 -30.93 -1.05
N ASP A 143 5.44 -31.02 0.17
CA ASP A 143 5.19 -32.16 1.03
C ASP A 143 3.74 -32.20 1.52
N VAL A 144 3.08 -31.04 1.64
CA VAL A 144 1.64 -30.97 1.94
C VAL A 144 0.81 -31.30 0.71
N TYR A 145 1.17 -30.79 -0.47
CA TYR A 145 0.49 -31.12 -1.73
C TYR A 145 0.53 -32.62 -2.04
N PHE A 146 1.66 -33.27 -1.80
CA PHE A 146 1.81 -34.72 -1.99
C PHE A 146 1.30 -35.55 -0.80
N GLN A 147 0.60 -34.93 0.16
CA GLN A 147 0.05 -35.59 1.35
C GLN A 147 1.11 -36.31 2.22
N LYS A 148 2.39 -35.95 2.09
CA LYS A 148 3.48 -36.48 2.93
C LYS A 148 3.45 -35.88 4.33
N VAL A 149 2.89 -34.67 4.47
CA VAL A 149 2.66 -33.97 5.74
C VAL A 149 1.21 -33.51 5.79
N SER A 150 0.52 -33.85 6.88
CA SER A 150 -0.88 -33.42 7.06
C SER A 150 -0.99 -31.97 7.56
N ILE A 151 -2.05 -31.26 7.18
CA ILE A 151 -2.37 -29.92 7.73
C ILE A 151 -2.42 -29.94 9.28
N LYS A 152 -2.89 -31.05 9.87
CA LYS A 152 -2.92 -31.21 11.33
C LYS A 152 -1.52 -31.20 11.95
N GLU A 153 -0.52 -31.75 11.27
CA GLU A 153 0.89 -31.72 11.69
C GLU A 153 1.50 -30.34 11.51
N VAL A 154 1.16 -29.62 10.43
CA VAL A 154 1.52 -28.20 10.26
C VAL A 154 0.99 -27.36 11.42
N ARG A 155 -0.29 -27.51 11.78
CA ARG A 155 -0.90 -26.77 12.89
C ARG A 155 -0.24 -27.08 14.24
N LYS A 156 0.17 -28.33 14.47
CA LYS A 156 0.92 -28.70 15.68
C LYS A 156 2.28 -27.98 15.77
N LYS A 157 2.93 -27.73 14.63
CA LYS A 157 4.18 -26.95 14.60
C LYS A 157 3.97 -25.48 14.99
N ILE A 158 2.82 -24.87 14.68
CA ILE A 158 2.45 -23.53 15.17
C ILE A 158 2.32 -23.50 16.68
N SER A 159 1.76 -24.57 17.25
CA SER A 159 1.54 -24.69 18.70
C SER A 159 2.86 -24.93 19.46
N ALA A 160 3.87 -25.49 18.78
CA ALA A 160 5.15 -25.92 19.38
C ALA A 160 6.31 -24.95 19.10
N ALA A 161 6.27 -24.23 17.98
CA ALA A 161 7.15 -23.10 17.75
C ALA A 161 6.65 -21.96 18.65
N ASN A 162 7.38 -21.66 19.71
CA ASN A 162 7.14 -20.50 20.56
C ASN A 162 7.07 -19.23 19.68
N VAL A 163 5.87 -18.82 19.29
CA VAL A 163 5.62 -17.52 18.65
C VAL A 163 5.73 -16.47 19.75
N GLU A 164 6.96 -16.16 20.16
CA GLU A 164 7.28 -15.19 21.22
C GLU A 164 6.83 -13.77 20.83
N GLU A 165 6.55 -13.52 19.54
CA GLU A 165 5.96 -12.28 19.06
C GLU A 165 4.48 -12.49 18.67
N SER A 166 3.59 -12.12 19.58
CA SER A 166 2.12 -12.12 19.42
C SER A 166 1.57 -11.45 18.14
N SER A 167 2.40 -10.73 17.38
CA SER A 167 2.07 -10.11 16.09
C SER A 167 1.95 -11.10 14.93
N ASP A 168 2.59 -12.28 15.00
CA ASP A 168 2.70 -13.21 13.86
C ASP A 168 1.69 -14.39 13.90
N ILE A 169 1.02 -14.59 15.04
CA ILE A 169 0.00 -15.66 15.20
C ILE A 169 -1.18 -15.46 14.23
N TRP A 170 -1.61 -14.21 14.06
CA TRP A 170 -2.71 -13.88 13.14
C TRP A 170 -2.33 -14.11 11.68
N SER A 171 -1.12 -13.71 11.29
CA SER A 171 -0.57 -13.96 9.95
C SER A 171 -0.45 -15.46 9.68
N ALA A 172 0.02 -16.25 10.64
CA ALA A 172 0.12 -17.69 10.54
C ALA A 172 -1.26 -18.37 10.37
N VAL A 173 -2.28 -17.94 11.13
CA VAL A 173 -3.65 -18.50 11.00
C VAL A 173 -4.29 -18.13 9.65
N LEU A 174 -4.13 -16.87 9.20
CA LEU A 174 -4.59 -16.43 7.88
C LEU A 174 -3.86 -17.18 6.75
N LEU A 175 -2.55 -17.34 6.86
CA LEU A 175 -1.72 -18.08 5.92
C LEU A 175 -2.09 -19.57 5.87
N GLU A 176 -2.35 -20.21 7.00
CA GLU A 176 -2.88 -21.58 7.07
C GLU A 176 -4.23 -21.69 6.34
N LEU A 177 -5.12 -20.73 6.56
CA LEU A 177 -6.45 -20.70 5.93
C LEU A 177 -6.36 -20.52 4.41
N VAL A 178 -5.53 -19.58 3.96
CA VAL A 178 -5.26 -19.35 2.52
C VAL A 178 -4.65 -20.60 1.90
N PHE A 179 -3.69 -21.23 2.55
CA PHE A 179 -3.06 -22.46 2.07
C PHE A 179 -4.03 -23.65 2.02
N LYS A 180 -4.95 -23.77 2.98
CA LYS A 180 -6.01 -24.77 2.97
C LYS A 180 -6.97 -24.59 1.79
N LEU A 181 -7.36 -23.34 1.51
CA LEU A 181 -8.21 -23.03 0.36
C LEU A 181 -7.50 -23.30 -0.98
N LEU A 182 -6.19 -23.04 -1.06
CA LEU A 182 -5.39 -23.45 -2.22
C LEU A 182 -5.38 -24.97 -2.42
N LEU A 183 -5.27 -25.75 -1.33
CA LEU A 183 -5.33 -27.21 -1.38
C LEU A 183 -6.70 -27.72 -1.84
N GLU A 184 -7.78 -27.17 -1.28
CA GLU A 184 -9.15 -27.51 -1.67
C GLU A 184 -9.40 -27.17 -3.15
N ALA A 185 -9.01 -25.96 -3.60
CA ALA A 185 -9.14 -25.56 -4.99
C ALA A 185 -8.34 -26.47 -5.94
N ARG A 186 -7.15 -26.92 -5.53
CA ARG A 186 -6.34 -27.86 -6.30
C ARG A 186 -6.98 -29.25 -6.39
N HIS A 187 -7.57 -29.73 -5.30
CA HIS A 187 -8.25 -31.02 -5.27
C HIS A 187 -9.49 -31.04 -6.16
N VAL A 188 -10.34 -30.02 -6.05
CA VAL A 188 -11.52 -29.85 -6.93
C VAL A 188 -11.11 -29.75 -8.40
N ARG A 189 -10.00 -29.07 -8.70
CA ARG A 189 -9.44 -29.01 -10.06
C ARG A 189 -9.00 -30.39 -10.56
N SER A 190 -8.32 -31.19 -9.74
CA SER A 190 -7.91 -32.54 -10.12
C SER A 190 -9.11 -33.44 -10.41
N GLU A 191 -10.15 -33.40 -9.57
CA GLU A 191 -11.38 -34.16 -9.78
C GLU A 191 -12.13 -33.73 -11.06
N ALA A 192 -12.15 -32.43 -11.37
CA ALA A 192 -12.76 -31.93 -12.60
C ALA A 192 -11.99 -32.37 -13.85
N ILE A 193 -10.65 -32.37 -13.81
CA ILE A 193 -9.81 -32.84 -14.92
C ILE A 193 -9.98 -34.35 -15.12
N GLU A 194 -10.04 -35.14 -14.05
CA GLU A 194 -10.25 -36.59 -14.12
C GLU A 194 -11.64 -36.92 -14.71
N ALA A 195 -12.69 -36.19 -14.30
CA ALA A 195 -14.04 -36.37 -14.84
C ALA A 195 -14.12 -36.05 -16.36
N ASP A 196 -13.47 -34.97 -16.80
CA ASP A 196 -13.43 -34.61 -18.23
C ASP A 196 -12.65 -35.65 -19.07
N MET A 197 -11.65 -36.31 -18.49
CA MET A 197 -10.88 -37.36 -19.17
C MET A 197 -11.64 -38.67 -19.30
N ASP A 198 -12.48 -39.01 -18.31
CA ASP A 198 -13.30 -40.23 -18.35
C ASP A 198 -14.45 -40.12 -19.38
N GLU A 199 -14.93 -38.90 -19.67
CA GLU A 199 -15.97 -38.66 -20.69
C GLU A 199 -15.47 -38.79 -22.15
N GLU A 200 -14.17 -38.63 -22.40
CA GLU A 200 -13.59 -38.76 -23.75
C GLU A 200 -13.34 -40.23 -24.17
N ASP A 201 -13.25 -41.16 -23.22
CA ASP A 201 -12.98 -42.59 -23.49
C ASP A 201 -14.25 -43.46 -23.56
N GLU A 202 -15.39 -43.01 -23.01
CA GLU A 202 -16.68 -43.72 -23.14
C GLU A 202 -17.43 -43.34 -24.43
N GLY A 203 -16.88 -43.80 -25.55
CA GLY A 203 -17.58 -43.87 -26.82
C GLY A 203 -18.88 -44.68 -26.71
N ASP A 204 -19.99 -43.98 -26.86
CA ASP A 204 -21.21 -44.47 -27.50
C ASP A 204 -22.00 -45.56 -26.75
N GLN A 205 -22.61 -45.22 -25.61
CA GLN A 205 -23.79 -45.96 -25.14
C GLN A 205 -24.75 -45.22 -24.18
N LYS A 206 -25.88 -44.77 -24.76
CA LYS A 206 -27.24 -44.65 -24.19
C LYS A 206 -27.50 -43.77 -22.96
N SER A 207 -28.08 -42.61 -23.26
CA SER A 207 -29.33 -42.06 -22.70
C SER A 207 -29.81 -42.58 -21.33
N SER A 208 -29.65 -41.75 -20.30
CA SER A 208 -30.67 -41.60 -19.26
C SER A 208 -30.86 -40.12 -18.93
N ASN A 209 -32.03 -39.59 -19.29
CA ASN A 209 -32.56 -38.32 -18.83
C ASN A 209 -32.82 -38.39 -17.31
N ASP A 210 -31.79 -38.25 -16.49
CA ASP A 210 -32.02 -38.03 -15.06
C ASP A 210 -30.99 -37.06 -14.46
N SER A 211 -31.52 -36.03 -13.81
CA SER A 211 -30.85 -35.01 -12.99
C SER A 211 -29.86 -34.03 -13.66
N THR A 212 -30.39 -33.01 -14.32
CA THR A 212 -29.68 -31.74 -14.61
C THR A 212 -29.49 -30.83 -13.37
N GLU A 213 -29.76 -31.31 -12.15
CA GLU A 213 -29.62 -30.51 -10.91
C GLU A 213 -28.22 -30.61 -10.27
N THR A 214 -27.34 -31.50 -10.75
CA THR A 214 -26.02 -31.74 -10.14
C THR A 214 -24.89 -30.84 -10.63
N GLU A 215 -25.04 -30.15 -11.78
CA GLU A 215 -23.98 -29.30 -12.35
C GLU A 215 -24.05 -27.84 -11.85
N GLU A 216 -25.25 -27.31 -11.62
CA GLU A 216 -25.43 -25.90 -11.23
C GLU A 216 -24.88 -25.64 -9.80
N PHE A 217 -24.90 -26.66 -8.94
CA PHE A 217 -24.43 -26.61 -7.56
C PHE A 217 -22.89 -26.52 -7.41
N ARG A 218 -22.11 -26.85 -8.45
CA ARG A 218 -20.63 -26.81 -8.39
C ARG A 218 -20.06 -25.44 -8.75
N PHE A 219 -20.73 -24.67 -9.60
CA PHE A 219 -20.17 -23.40 -10.09
C PHE A 219 -20.22 -22.30 -9.03
N GLU A 220 -21.33 -22.14 -8.31
CA GLU A 220 -21.48 -21.10 -7.28
C GLU A 220 -20.55 -21.34 -6.07
N GLU A 221 -20.49 -22.56 -5.54
CA GLU A 221 -19.62 -22.92 -4.41
C GLU A 221 -18.14 -22.76 -4.79
N TYR A 222 -17.78 -23.14 -6.01
CA TYR A 222 -16.43 -22.96 -6.51
C TYR A 222 -16.07 -21.48 -6.73
N PHE A 223 -16.97 -20.69 -7.32
CA PHE A 223 -16.76 -19.26 -7.52
C PHE A 223 -16.63 -18.52 -6.18
N ASP A 224 -17.44 -18.89 -5.18
CA ASP A 224 -17.30 -18.39 -3.81
C ASP A 224 -15.93 -18.79 -3.21
N SER A 225 -15.47 -20.03 -3.44
CA SER A 225 -14.16 -20.49 -2.96
C SER A 225 -12.99 -19.69 -3.57
N ILE A 226 -13.04 -19.38 -4.88
CA ILE A 226 -12.01 -18.61 -5.58
C ILE A 226 -12.06 -17.14 -5.18
N TYR A 227 -13.26 -16.56 -5.10
CA TYR A 227 -13.44 -15.20 -4.62
C TYR A 227 -12.92 -15.06 -3.19
N ARG A 228 -13.23 -16.03 -2.32
CA ARG A 228 -12.76 -16.07 -0.93
C ARG A 228 -11.25 -16.26 -0.84
N LEU A 229 -10.67 -17.10 -1.69
CA LEU A 229 -9.22 -17.25 -1.80
C LEU A 229 -8.56 -15.92 -2.23
N GLY A 230 -9.07 -15.27 -3.27
CA GLY A 230 -8.56 -13.98 -3.74
C GLY A 230 -8.69 -12.89 -2.66
N PHE A 231 -9.84 -12.82 -2.00
CA PHE A 231 -10.09 -11.88 -0.90
C PHE A 231 -9.14 -12.12 0.29
N LEU A 232 -8.96 -13.37 0.72
CA LEU A 232 -8.09 -13.71 1.85
C LEU A 232 -6.60 -13.51 1.51
N THR A 233 -6.19 -13.84 0.29
CA THR A 233 -4.83 -13.54 -0.21
C THR A 233 -4.58 -12.04 -0.25
N GLY A 234 -5.51 -11.27 -0.82
CA GLY A 234 -5.41 -9.80 -0.85
C GLY A 234 -5.36 -9.19 0.54
N ARG A 235 -6.16 -9.71 1.48
CA ARG A 235 -6.14 -9.30 2.89
C ARG A 235 -4.81 -9.63 3.56
N LEU A 236 -4.30 -10.85 3.38
CA LEU A 236 -3.03 -11.29 3.96
C LEU A 236 -1.87 -10.41 3.47
N ILE A 237 -1.79 -10.17 2.16
CA ILE A 237 -0.75 -9.32 1.56
C ILE A 237 -0.88 -7.89 2.07
N SER A 238 -2.09 -7.31 2.06
CA SER A 238 -2.32 -5.93 2.53
C SER A 238 -1.95 -5.77 3.99
N GLU A 239 -2.31 -6.73 4.84
CA GLU A 239 -2.01 -6.70 6.27
C GLU A 239 -0.51 -6.86 6.53
N TYR A 240 0.19 -7.71 5.77
CA TYR A 240 1.65 -7.81 5.80
C TYR A 240 2.30 -6.46 5.46
N PHE A 241 1.93 -5.84 4.34
CA PHE A 241 2.49 -4.55 3.91
C PHE A 241 2.23 -3.46 4.96
N ILE A 242 1.01 -3.37 5.48
CA ILE A 242 0.67 -2.38 6.50
C ILE A 242 1.52 -2.57 7.75
N ARG A 243 1.58 -3.79 8.30
CA ARG A 243 2.24 -4.03 9.59
C ARG A 243 3.76 -3.99 9.51
N ASN A 244 4.35 -4.51 8.43
CA ASN A 244 5.80 -4.70 8.35
C ASN A 244 6.51 -3.59 7.58
N GLU A 245 5.84 -2.91 6.66
CA GLU A 245 6.47 -1.84 5.86
C GLU A 245 5.97 -0.45 6.24
N ILE A 246 4.65 -0.27 6.37
CA ILE A 246 4.06 1.06 6.59
C ILE A 246 4.08 1.48 8.06
N GLU A 247 3.68 0.60 8.98
CA GLU A 247 3.57 0.88 10.41
C GLU A 247 4.92 1.29 11.04
N PRO A 248 6.07 0.65 10.74
CA PRO A 248 7.36 1.09 11.25
C PRO A 248 7.73 2.51 10.79
N LEU A 249 7.41 2.86 9.54
CA LEU A 249 7.61 4.22 9.01
C LEU A 249 6.70 5.23 9.72
N ALA A 250 5.44 4.86 9.97
CA ALA A 250 4.50 5.71 10.72
C ALA A 250 4.95 5.94 12.17
N GLN A 251 5.45 4.90 12.84
CA GLN A 251 6.01 4.99 14.19
C GLN A 251 7.25 5.89 14.22
N LEU A 252 8.16 5.74 13.25
CA LEU A 252 9.33 6.61 13.12
C LEU A 252 8.93 8.08 12.91
N GLY A 253 7.92 8.32 12.08
CA GLY A 253 7.35 9.66 11.86
C GLY A 253 6.79 10.27 13.14
N LYS A 254 6.06 9.47 13.95
CA LYS A 254 5.52 9.89 15.24
C LYS A 254 6.63 10.24 16.23
N GLN A 255 7.64 9.38 16.37
CA GLN A 255 8.80 9.63 17.24
C GLN A 255 9.55 10.90 16.84
N THR A 256 9.73 11.14 15.53
CA THR A 256 10.41 12.33 15.02
C THR A 256 9.64 13.61 15.38
N LYS A 257 8.30 13.60 15.24
CA LYS A 257 7.44 14.72 15.66
C LYS A 257 7.55 14.98 17.16
N GLU A 258 7.50 13.94 17.99
CA GLU A 258 7.62 14.08 19.45
C GLU A 258 8.98 14.65 19.87
N VAL A 259 10.07 14.20 19.25
CA VAL A 259 11.42 14.74 19.50
C VAL A 259 11.50 16.20 19.08
N GLN A 260 10.96 16.56 17.92
CA GLN A 260 10.93 17.94 17.44
C GLN A 260 10.09 18.84 18.35
N GLN A 261 8.95 18.35 18.83
CA GLN A 261 8.10 19.06 19.76
C GLN A 261 8.83 19.30 21.10
N LYS A 262 9.46 18.25 21.67
CA LYS A 262 10.27 18.37 22.90
C LYS A 262 11.41 19.38 22.73
N ARG A 263 12.11 19.37 21.59
CA ARG A 263 13.16 20.36 21.28
C ARG A 263 12.60 21.78 21.20
N THR A 264 11.43 21.95 20.59
CA THR A 264 10.77 23.25 20.47
C THR A 264 10.32 23.77 21.83
N GLU A 265 9.73 22.93 22.67
CA GLU A 265 9.32 23.27 24.04
C GLU A 265 10.52 23.61 24.93
N GLN A 266 11.60 22.85 24.86
CA GLN A 266 12.84 23.14 25.59
C GLN A 266 13.48 24.44 25.12
N SER A 267 13.54 24.68 23.81
CA SER A 267 14.06 25.92 23.23
C SER A 267 13.19 27.13 23.64
N GLY A 268 11.86 26.95 23.68
CA GLY A 268 10.92 27.95 24.18
C GLY A 268 11.16 28.29 25.65
N LYS A 269 11.34 27.28 26.51
CA LYS A 269 11.67 27.47 27.94
C LYS A 269 13.00 28.19 28.12
N VAL A 270 14.07 27.76 27.46
CA VAL A 270 15.40 28.40 27.56
C VAL A 270 15.36 29.85 27.06
N SER A 271 14.60 30.13 26.00
CA SER A 271 14.41 31.49 25.50
C SER A 271 13.66 32.37 26.51
N SER A 272 12.60 31.84 27.13
CA SER A 272 11.84 32.50 28.19
C SER A 272 12.70 32.77 29.42
N ASP A 273 13.49 31.79 29.87
CA ASP A 273 14.36 31.93 31.03
C ASP A 273 15.44 32.99 30.82
N LYS A 274 16.07 33.02 29.64
CA LYS A 274 17.03 34.08 29.28
C LYS A 274 16.39 35.46 29.22
N LYS A 275 15.11 35.55 28.81
CA LYS A 275 14.36 36.82 28.85
C LYS A 275 14.16 37.27 30.30
N HIS A 276 13.70 36.38 31.18
CA HIS A 276 13.56 36.67 32.61
C HIS A 276 14.88 37.06 33.28
N GLN A 277 15.98 36.40 32.95
CA GLN A 277 17.32 36.76 33.44
C GLN A 277 17.74 38.17 33.00
N ARG A 278 17.44 38.56 31.75
CA ARG A 278 17.71 39.91 31.24
C ARG A 278 16.87 40.97 31.95
N ILE A 279 15.58 40.68 32.15
CA ILE A 279 14.67 41.54 32.91
C ILE A 279 15.20 41.73 34.33
N ASP A 280 15.53 40.65 35.04
CA ASP A 280 16.03 40.72 36.41
C ASP A 280 17.37 41.46 36.53
N ALA A 281 18.29 41.22 35.58
CA ALA A 281 19.56 41.94 35.51
C ALA A 281 19.38 43.45 35.26
N LEU A 282 18.45 43.83 34.37
CA LEU A 282 18.15 45.24 34.11
C LEU A 282 17.49 45.90 35.33
N LEU A 283 16.53 45.22 35.97
CA LEU A 283 15.86 45.71 37.16
C LEU A 283 16.83 45.91 38.34
N THR A 284 17.75 44.98 38.53
CA THR A 284 18.78 45.07 39.57
C THR A 284 19.72 46.26 39.32
N ASN A 285 20.09 46.51 38.07
CA ASN A 285 20.90 47.69 37.73
C ASN A 285 20.11 49.01 37.86
N LEU A 286 18.81 49.01 37.58
CA LEU A 286 17.94 50.16 37.86
C LEU A 286 17.85 50.45 39.37
N GLU A 287 17.71 49.41 40.19
CA GLU A 287 17.71 49.52 41.65
C GLU A 287 19.02 50.14 42.15
N ALA A 288 20.17 49.60 41.73
CA ALA A 288 21.48 50.13 42.09
C ALA A 288 21.65 51.60 41.67
N LEU A 289 21.26 51.92 40.43
CA LEU A 289 21.35 53.28 39.89
C LEU A 289 20.51 54.28 40.71
N PHE A 290 19.34 53.86 41.19
CA PHE A 290 18.44 54.70 41.99
C PHE A 290 18.92 54.82 43.44
N GLU A 291 19.54 53.78 44.01
CA GLU A 291 20.17 53.84 45.32
C GLU A 291 21.36 54.80 45.33
N GLU A 292 22.21 54.74 44.30
CA GLU A 292 23.36 55.64 44.15
C GLU A 292 22.94 57.08 43.83
N ASN A 293 21.84 57.25 43.08
CA ASN A 293 21.36 58.57 42.64
C ASN A 293 19.84 58.70 42.81
N PRO A 294 19.34 58.97 44.04
CA PRO A 294 17.90 59.02 44.32
C PRO A 294 17.10 60.03 43.49
N ALA A 295 17.74 61.08 42.98
CA ALA A 295 17.09 62.09 42.12
C ALA A 295 16.56 61.49 40.79
N LEU A 296 17.13 60.38 40.32
CA LEU A 296 16.72 59.71 39.08
C LEU A 296 15.32 59.09 39.19
N SER A 297 14.82 58.82 40.40
CA SER A 297 13.44 58.35 40.62
C SER A 297 12.37 59.33 40.13
N ARG A 298 12.71 60.63 40.04
CA ARG A 298 11.83 61.68 39.51
C ARG A 298 11.82 61.74 37.98
N MET A 299 12.69 60.99 37.31
CA MET A 299 12.80 60.98 35.86
C MET A 299 11.98 59.87 35.24
N HIS A 300 11.52 60.10 34.01
CA HIS A 300 10.86 59.08 33.20
C HIS A 300 11.79 57.88 32.95
N ILE A 301 11.26 56.66 33.11
CA ILE A 301 12.00 55.39 32.93
C ILE A 301 12.69 55.31 31.58
N GLU A 302 12.11 55.92 30.54
CA GLU A 302 12.67 55.95 29.18
C GLU A 302 14.03 56.66 29.12
N LYS A 303 14.35 57.51 30.09
CA LYS A 303 15.64 58.21 30.20
C LYS A 303 16.64 57.51 31.11
N THR A 304 16.17 56.77 32.12
CA THR A 304 17.04 56.09 33.10
C THR A 304 17.37 54.66 32.71
N ALA A 305 16.44 53.95 32.06
CA ALA A 305 16.66 52.57 31.59
C ALA A 305 17.84 52.40 30.61
N PRO A 306 18.13 53.32 29.68
CA PRO A 306 19.31 53.20 28.81
C PRO A 306 20.63 53.17 29.59
N LEU A 307 20.73 53.92 30.69
CA LEU A 307 21.92 53.97 31.54
C LEU A 307 22.10 52.64 32.29
N ALA A 308 21.05 52.18 32.98
CA ALA A 308 21.06 50.89 33.67
C ALA A 308 21.29 49.70 32.70
N MET A 309 20.78 49.79 31.48
CA MET A 309 21.02 48.81 30.42
C MET A 309 22.49 48.79 30.00
N GLN A 310 23.14 49.95 29.90
CA GLN A 310 24.56 50.04 29.58
C GLN A 310 25.41 49.40 30.69
N ASP A 311 25.04 49.60 31.96
CA ASP A 311 25.72 48.98 33.10
C ASP A 311 25.50 47.45 33.12
N ALA A 312 24.27 47.00 32.88
CA ALA A 312 23.94 45.58 32.76
C ALA A 312 24.70 44.89 31.60
N LEU A 313 24.88 45.60 30.48
CA LEU A 313 25.66 45.15 29.32
C LEU A 313 27.14 44.97 29.66
N ASN A 314 27.70 45.89 30.44
CA ASN A 314 29.10 45.85 30.86
C ASN A 314 29.36 44.75 31.89
N GLN A 315 28.44 44.54 32.83
CA GLN A 315 28.55 43.51 33.87
C GLN A 315 28.39 42.09 33.33
N ASN A 316 27.47 41.86 32.38
CA ASN A 316 27.23 40.53 31.82
C ASN A 316 27.08 40.53 30.28
N PRO A 317 28.16 40.74 29.51
CA PRO A 317 28.09 40.84 28.05
C PRO A 317 27.51 39.60 27.38
N THR A 318 27.67 38.43 27.99
CA THR A 318 27.24 37.13 27.45
C THR A 318 25.72 36.99 27.45
N LEU A 319 25.05 37.39 28.53
CA LEU A 319 23.59 37.36 28.66
C LEU A 319 22.91 38.25 27.60
N TRP A 320 23.56 39.36 27.28
CA TRP A 320 23.03 40.38 26.39
C TRP A 320 23.53 40.29 24.93
N ARG A 321 24.19 39.20 24.52
CA ARG A 321 24.58 39.01 23.11
C ARG A 321 23.38 39.10 22.15
N GLN A 322 22.21 38.70 22.62
CA GLN A 322 20.92 38.85 21.95
C GLN A 322 19.97 39.69 22.82
N GLY A 323 19.08 40.49 22.22
CA GLY A 323 18.04 41.24 22.94
C GLY A 323 18.38 42.68 23.35
N LYS A 324 19.55 43.22 22.98
CA LYS A 324 19.95 44.60 23.34
C LYS A 324 18.94 45.68 22.89
N GLY A 325 18.25 45.45 21.77
CA GLY A 325 17.24 46.36 21.22
C GLY A 325 15.84 46.22 21.82
N GLN A 326 15.62 45.28 22.74
CA GLN A 326 14.29 44.97 23.29
C GLN A 326 14.00 45.67 24.63
N MET A 327 14.70 46.76 24.94
CA MET A 327 14.56 47.48 26.21
C MET A 327 13.10 47.82 26.54
N LYS A 328 12.34 48.29 25.55
CA LYS A 328 10.92 48.64 25.73
C LYS A 328 10.09 47.42 26.14
N GLU A 329 10.31 46.26 25.49
CA GLU A 329 9.62 45.02 25.82
C GLU A 329 9.93 44.57 27.25
N TYR A 330 11.18 44.72 27.70
CA TYR A 330 11.56 44.38 29.07
C TYR A 330 10.88 45.28 30.10
N ILE A 331 10.79 46.59 29.85
CA ILE A 331 10.09 47.53 30.73
C ILE A 331 8.59 47.22 30.79
N ASP A 332 7.97 46.96 29.64
CA ASP A 332 6.55 46.61 29.59
C ASP A 332 6.28 45.31 30.38
N GLU A 333 7.17 44.32 30.29
CA GLU A 333 7.09 43.09 31.08
C GLU A 333 7.28 43.33 32.58
N MET A 334 8.22 44.20 32.96
CA MET A 334 8.42 44.57 34.36
C MET A 334 7.17 45.19 34.98
N ARG A 335 6.41 45.98 34.19
CA ARG A 335 5.15 46.60 34.61
C ARG A 335 4.01 45.57 34.73
N ALA A 336 3.96 44.61 33.80
CA ALA A 336 2.84 43.69 33.68
C ALA A 336 2.97 42.42 34.56
N ASP A 337 4.18 41.86 34.70
CA ASP A 337 4.40 40.62 35.43
C ASP A 337 4.52 40.89 36.95
N LEU A 338 3.65 40.24 37.73
CA LEU A 338 3.60 40.31 39.19
C LEU A 338 4.95 40.02 39.86
N ARG A 339 5.82 39.22 39.22
CA ARG A 339 7.17 38.91 39.71
C ARG A 339 8.05 40.15 39.84
N TYR A 340 7.91 41.11 38.93
CA TYR A 340 8.77 42.29 38.83
C TYR A 340 8.03 43.58 39.21
N ALA A 341 6.72 43.65 38.97
CA ALA A 341 5.92 44.87 39.13
C ALA A 341 6.07 45.50 40.51
N LYS A 342 6.13 44.70 41.58
CA LYS A 342 6.32 45.21 42.94
C LYS A 342 7.65 45.94 43.11
N ARG A 343 8.75 45.35 42.63
CA ARG A 343 10.10 45.95 42.68
C ARG A 343 10.17 47.18 41.78
N PHE A 344 9.65 47.05 40.56
CA PHE A 344 9.65 48.10 39.56
C PHE A 344 8.86 49.34 40.02
N ASN A 345 7.65 49.17 40.58
CA ASN A 345 6.84 50.29 41.06
C ASN A 345 7.48 51.00 42.27
N ALA A 346 8.11 50.24 43.16
CA ALA A 346 8.79 50.80 44.34
C ALA A 346 9.92 51.79 43.99
N LEU A 347 10.51 51.68 42.79
CA LEU A 347 11.52 52.63 42.31
C LEU A 347 10.96 54.03 42.07
N PHE A 348 9.68 54.14 41.75
CA PHE A 348 9.00 55.39 41.39
C PHE A 348 8.00 55.86 42.46
N GLU A 349 7.58 54.98 43.38
CA GLU A 349 6.63 55.30 44.46
C GLU A 349 7.19 56.23 45.54
N LYS A 350 8.52 56.35 45.71
CA LYS A 350 9.14 57.31 46.66
C LYS A 350 8.94 58.79 46.29
N THR A 351 8.16 59.06 45.25
CA THR A 351 7.96 60.39 44.66
C THR A 351 6.51 60.88 44.71
N ALA A 352 5.58 60.08 45.25
CA ALA A 352 4.19 60.46 45.47
C ALA A 352 3.98 61.11 46.85
#